data_AF-A0A6D2I9Y2-F1
#
_entry.id   AF-A0A6D2I9Y2-F1
#
_cell.length_a   1.000
_cell.length_b   1.000
_cell.length_c   1.000
_cell.angle_alpha   90.00
_cell.angle_beta   90.00
_cell.angle_gamma   90.00
#
_symmetry.space_group_name_H-M   'P 1'
#
loop_
_entity.id
_entity.type
_entity.pdbx_description
1 polymer ?
#
loop_
_entity_poly.entity_id
_entity_poly.type
_entity_poly.pdbx_seq_one_letter_code
_entity_poly.pdbx_strand_id
1 'polypeptide(L)'
;MTLKTLEEDFYGPSLEEYFINPSEINDCCSGKIVDEIYDKYLSNISELCDCSQLRSRKRDDGYISDDEDIYIAERTTVVFWDLVTYPIPIPDNLQPYGETIRSALKQMGTHGAVYIMAYGENLSHLEDELNKAGIVYAPEGHREMVLDVVAFANSTNGDLMVIPKPDPDSEFHRVLKCLESRHHGLFLVEPPDDEDSAHGLCLDSVQSIVDCTQGLNGRKPVIRAMRIDYSYTLGDDFMEDFSKRIRFVKGAKAGVFWDAEDFPFPDGWSPDDIYKKIELAFRADGVEGKISVWAYVGDRYGDFLRRKKKTWESSIYFLPATSDRMLHDINLWAMDSHVDYPDPAYVILVSGKVGRDRAFTRSLQALDIRNYSVSLITPPKIAVQSS
;
A
#
# COMPACT_ATOMS: atom_id res chain seq x y z
N MET A 1 -14.69 16.65 -6.55
CA MET A 1 -15.24 16.01 -7.76
C MET A 1 -16.49 15.26 -7.32
N THR A 2 -17.66 15.58 -7.86
CA THR A 2 -18.94 14.97 -7.47
C THR A 2 -19.42 14.18 -8.67
N LEU A 3 -19.32 12.85 -8.61
CA LEU A 3 -19.71 11.93 -9.69
C LEU A 3 -21.25 11.87 -9.80
N LYS A 4 -21.89 12.93 -10.30
CA LYS A 4 -23.36 13.10 -10.32
C LYS A 4 -24.07 12.22 -11.36
N THR A 5 -23.38 11.43 -12.17
CA THR A 5 -23.98 10.80 -13.37
C THR A 5 -24.09 9.27 -13.32
N LEU A 6 -23.72 8.61 -12.22
CA LEU A 6 -24.20 7.24 -11.92
C LEU A 6 -25.66 7.22 -11.44
N GLU A 7 -26.30 8.39 -11.35
CA GLU A 7 -27.58 8.70 -10.68
C GLU A 7 -28.85 8.07 -11.28
N GLU A 8 -28.94 7.84 -12.59
CA GLU A 8 -30.27 7.68 -13.21
C GLU A 8 -30.62 6.25 -13.68
N ASP A 9 -29.63 5.40 -13.93
CA ASP A 9 -29.88 4.06 -14.52
C ASP A 9 -29.85 2.90 -13.51
N PHE A 10 -29.41 3.14 -12.27
CA PHE A 10 -29.16 2.11 -11.24
C PHE A 10 -30.18 2.13 -10.07
N TYR A 11 -31.43 2.56 -10.30
CA TYR A 11 -32.53 2.82 -9.33
C TYR A 11 -32.53 4.26 -8.74
N GLY A 12 -33.63 5.02 -8.86
CA GLY A 12 -33.77 6.39 -8.29
C GLY A 12 -33.95 6.44 -6.76
N PRO A 13 -34.09 7.62 -6.09
CA PRO A 13 -33.96 9.03 -6.50
C PRO A 13 -32.52 9.61 -6.33
N SER A 14 -32.29 10.84 -6.80
CA SER A 14 -31.01 11.56 -7.05
C SER A 14 -29.90 11.42 -5.99
N LEU A 15 -28.65 11.18 -6.44
CA LEU A 15 -27.48 10.90 -5.58
C LEU A 15 -26.89 12.12 -4.83
N GLU A 16 -27.52 13.31 -4.85
CA GLU A 16 -27.06 14.46 -4.03
C GLU A 16 -27.10 14.18 -2.52
N GLU A 17 -27.83 13.16 -2.05
CA GLU A 17 -27.86 12.73 -0.63
C GLU A 17 -26.78 11.69 -0.24
N TYR A 18 -25.86 11.32 -1.16
CA TYR A 18 -25.01 10.11 -1.02
C TYR A 18 -23.50 10.35 -1.04
N PHE A 19 -23.07 11.61 -1.16
CA PHE A 19 -21.67 12.01 -1.07
C PHE A 19 -21.33 12.44 0.35
N ILE A 20 -20.47 11.68 1.04
CA ILE A 20 -19.85 12.16 2.28
C ILE A 20 -18.72 13.11 1.90
N ASN A 21 -18.83 14.36 2.34
CA ASN A 21 -17.78 15.37 2.16
C ASN A 21 -16.52 14.91 2.93
N PRO A 22 -15.28 15.04 2.44
CA PRO A 22 -14.08 14.63 3.20
C PRO A 22 -14.01 15.22 4.62
N SER A 23 -14.64 16.38 4.85
CA SER A 23 -14.79 16.98 6.18
C SER A 23 -15.71 16.21 7.14
N GLU A 24 -16.64 15.39 6.64
CA GLU A 24 -17.56 14.56 7.43
C GLU A 24 -16.96 13.19 7.82
N ILE A 25 -15.86 12.79 7.18
CA ILE A 25 -15.05 11.62 7.60
C ILE A 25 -14.39 11.90 8.97
N ASN A 26 -14.05 13.17 9.25
CA ASN A 26 -13.47 13.57 10.54
C ASN A 26 -14.45 13.44 11.71
N ASP A 27 -15.76 13.54 11.50
CA ASP A 27 -16.76 13.51 12.58
C ASP A 27 -17.20 12.08 12.98
N CYS A 28 -16.95 11.06 12.15
CA CYS A 28 -17.32 9.67 12.50
C CYS A 28 -16.34 8.98 13.46
N CYS A 29 -15.16 9.57 13.72
CA CYS A 29 -14.16 9.03 14.65
C CYS A 29 -13.80 10.08 15.70
N SER A 30 -14.71 10.33 16.66
CA SER A 30 -14.37 11.05 17.89
C SER A 30 -13.28 10.29 18.65
N GLY A 31 -12.02 10.70 18.49
CA GLY A 31 -10.91 10.07 19.17
C GLY A 31 -9.67 10.94 19.12
N LYS A 32 -9.54 11.88 20.06
CA LYS A 32 -8.36 12.75 20.24
C LYS A 32 -7.01 12.01 20.31
N ILE A 33 -7.02 10.70 20.53
CA ILE A 33 -5.85 9.82 20.56
C ILE A 33 -5.39 9.43 19.13
N VAL A 34 -6.30 9.40 18.16
CA VAL A 34 -5.99 9.08 16.76
C VAL A 34 -5.24 10.25 16.11
N ASP A 35 -5.62 11.49 16.43
CA ASP A 35 -4.93 12.69 15.93
C ASP A 35 -3.48 12.78 16.45
N GLU A 36 -3.22 12.44 17.72
CA GLU A 36 -1.86 12.49 18.30
C GLU A 36 -0.93 11.40 17.73
N ILE A 37 -1.44 10.20 17.50
CA ILE A 37 -0.66 9.10 16.86
C ILE A 37 -0.45 9.42 15.37
N TYR A 38 -1.44 10.01 14.72
CA TYR A 38 -1.37 10.41 13.32
C TYR A 38 -0.42 11.59 13.10
N ASP A 39 -0.41 12.59 13.98
CA ASP A 39 0.56 13.69 13.96
C ASP A 39 1.97 13.19 14.27
N LYS A 40 2.14 12.20 15.14
CA LYS A 40 3.46 11.58 15.41
C LYS A 40 3.93 10.73 14.21
N TYR A 41 3.05 9.96 13.58
CA TYR A 41 3.33 9.16 12.39
C TYR A 41 3.60 10.04 11.16
N LEU A 42 2.80 11.08 10.93
CA LEU A 42 3.01 12.08 9.89
C LEU A 42 4.19 12.99 10.17
N SER A 43 4.50 13.34 11.42
CA SER A 43 5.72 14.07 11.78
C SER A 43 6.95 13.21 11.53
N ASN A 44 6.91 11.92 11.87
CA ASN A 44 8.00 10.99 11.57
C ASN A 44 8.15 10.78 10.04
N ILE A 45 7.03 10.64 9.31
CA ILE A 45 7.04 10.57 7.84
C ILE A 45 7.42 11.90 7.20
N SER A 46 7.06 13.05 7.77
CA SER A 46 7.42 14.36 7.24
C SER A 46 8.87 14.68 7.51
N GLU A 47 9.43 14.29 8.66
CA GLU A 47 10.88 14.33 8.94
C GLU A 47 11.65 13.43 7.96
N LEU A 48 11.14 12.22 7.68
CA LEU A 48 11.65 11.33 6.64
C LEU A 48 11.55 11.95 5.23
N CYS A 49 10.46 12.68 4.95
CA CYS A 49 10.25 13.37 3.68
C CYS A 49 11.05 14.67 3.56
N ASP A 50 11.36 15.38 4.65
CA ASP A 50 12.10 16.66 4.63
C ASP A 50 13.55 16.46 4.15
N CYS A 51 14.16 15.32 4.48
CA CYS A 51 15.43 14.88 3.88
C CYS A 51 15.35 14.68 2.36
N SER A 52 14.17 14.37 1.81
CA SER A 52 13.94 14.21 0.38
C SER A 52 13.46 15.50 -0.32
N GLN A 53 12.76 16.39 0.39
CA GLN A 53 12.22 17.67 -0.10
C GLN A 53 13.29 18.77 -0.24
N LEU A 54 14.43 18.67 0.45
CA LEU A 54 15.61 19.52 0.17
C LEU A 54 16.13 19.41 -1.28
N ARG A 55 15.63 18.45 -2.08
CA ARG A 55 16.03 18.21 -3.48
C ARG A 55 15.32 19.06 -4.52
N SER A 56 14.23 19.77 -4.20
CA SER A 56 13.51 20.56 -5.22
C SER A 56 13.93 22.04 -5.28
N ARG A 57 14.80 22.50 -4.36
CA ARG A 57 15.11 23.93 -4.21
C ARG A 57 16.58 24.26 -4.43
N LYS A 58 17.12 23.84 -5.58
CA LYS A 58 18.28 24.48 -6.24
C LYS A 58 18.29 24.12 -7.72
N ARG A 59 17.71 25.01 -8.54
CA ARG A 59 17.98 25.11 -9.97
C ARG A 59 17.65 26.53 -10.40
N ASP A 60 18.51 27.47 -10.01
CA ASP A 60 18.51 28.85 -10.53
C ASP A 60 19.96 29.37 -10.68
N ASP A 61 20.87 28.52 -11.17
CA ASP A 61 22.25 28.91 -11.39
C ASP A 61 22.78 28.12 -12.59
N GLY A 62 22.70 28.72 -13.77
CA GLY A 62 23.11 28.09 -15.01
C GLY A 62 24.61 27.84 -15.08
N TYR A 63 25.03 26.60 -14.82
CA TYR A 63 26.24 26.00 -15.38
C TYR A 63 25.99 24.51 -15.61
N ILE A 64 26.10 24.09 -16.87
CA ILE A 64 26.18 22.67 -17.25
C ILE A 64 27.60 22.23 -16.91
N SER A 65 27.76 21.35 -15.91
CA SER A 65 28.97 20.52 -15.78
C SER A 65 28.58 19.08 -16.09
N ASP A 66 29.19 18.54 -17.13
CA ASP A 66 29.21 17.11 -17.44
C ASP A 66 30.04 16.38 -16.38
N ASP A 67 29.42 16.06 -15.25
CA ASP A 67 29.94 15.07 -14.31
C ASP A 67 28.75 14.25 -13.77
N GLU A 68 28.88 12.93 -13.88
CA GLU A 68 27.96 11.91 -13.37
C GLU A 68 27.89 11.94 -11.83
N ASP A 69 27.29 12.97 -11.26
CA ASP A 69 26.93 12.98 -9.84
C ASP A 69 25.71 12.07 -9.64
N ILE A 70 25.99 10.78 -9.43
CA ILE A 70 25.07 9.85 -8.78
C ILE A 70 24.86 10.37 -7.36
N TYR A 71 23.90 11.28 -7.18
CA TYR A 71 23.42 11.68 -5.87
C TYR A 71 22.76 10.47 -5.19
N ILE A 72 23.57 9.70 -4.46
CA ILE A 72 23.09 8.70 -3.51
C ILE A 72 22.29 9.50 -2.47
N ALA A 73 20.96 9.54 -2.64
CA ALA A 73 20.09 9.69 -1.47
C ALA A 73 20.52 8.56 -0.55
N GLU A 74 20.95 8.86 0.67
CA GLU A 74 21.18 7.82 1.67
C GLU A 74 19.90 6.98 1.72
N ARG A 75 19.96 5.77 1.16
CA ARG A 75 18.78 4.90 1.04
C ARG A 75 18.33 4.56 2.45
N THR A 76 17.18 5.10 2.83
CA THR A 76 16.59 4.77 4.12
C THR A 76 16.09 3.33 4.06
N THR A 77 16.47 2.55 5.05
CA THR A 77 15.96 1.18 5.24
C THR A 77 14.93 1.20 6.36
N VAL A 78 13.80 0.52 6.17
CA VAL A 78 12.79 0.36 7.23
C VAL A 78 12.62 -1.11 7.55
N VAL A 79 12.66 -1.41 8.84
CA VAL A 79 12.43 -2.74 9.40
C VAL A 79 11.01 -2.77 9.95
N PHE A 80 10.22 -3.73 9.49
CA PHE A 80 8.86 -4.01 9.95
C PHE A 80 8.90 -5.31 10.74
N TRP A 81 8.70 -5.22 12.04
CA TRP A 81 8.83 -6.34 12.97
C TRP A 81 7.48 -6.67 13.60
N ASP A 82 6.91 -7.81 13.24
CA ASP A 82 5.74 -8.39 13.86
C ASP A 82 6.12 -9.09 15.18
N LEU A 83 5.91 -8.40 16.30
CA LEU A 83 6.16 -8.90 17.66
C LEU A 83 5.10 -9.89 18.14
N VAL A 84 3.97 -10.04 17.43
CA VAL A 84 2.97 -11.06 17.74
C VAL A 84 3.46 -12.41 17.25
N THR A 85 3.93 -12.44 16.00
CA THR A 85 4.44 -13.67 15.37
C THR A 85 5.87 -14.00 15.81
N TYR A 86 6.69 -12.98 16.03
CA TYR A 86 8.10 -13.14 16.40
C TYR A 86 8.49 -12.24 17.58
N PRO A 87 8.10 -12.64 18.81
CA PRO A 87 8.25 -11.81 20.01
C PRO A 87 9.71 -11.70 20.47
N ILE A 88 9.97 -10.68 21.28
CA ILE A 88 11.25 -10.53 22.00
C ILE A 88 11.20 -11.44 23.25
N PRO A 89 12.15 -12.36 23.43
CA PRO A 89 12.10 -13.39 24.47
C PRO A 89 12.46 -12.84 25.86
N ILE A 90 13.19 -11.73 25.96
CA ILE A 90 13.62 -11.16 27.24
C ILE A 90 13.48 -9.62 27.22
N PRO A 91 12.52 -9.05 27.95
CA PRO A 91 12.26 -7.61 27.93
C PRO A 91 13.34 -6.79 28.67
N ASP A 92 14.15 -7.41 29.53
CA ASP A 92 15.03 -6.67 30.46
C ASP A 92 16.15 -5.85 29.78
N ASN A 93 16.47 -6.10 28.50
CA ASN A 93 17.37 -5.23 27.73
C ASN A 93 17.10 -5.28 26.21
N LEU A 94 16.38 -4.26 25.70
CA LEU A 94 16.00 -4.17 24.30
C LEU A 94 17.06 -3.52 23.39
N GLN A 95 18.01 -2.75 23.96
CA GLN A 95 19.01 -2.01 23.17
C GLN A 95 19.85 -2.87 22.21
N PRO A 96 20.33 -4.08 22.61
CA PRO A 96 21.13 -4.91 21.73
C PRO A 96 20.41 -5.27 20.43
N TYR A 97 19.08 -5.47 20.44
CA TYR A 97 18.34 -5.87 19.25
C TYR A 97 18.37 -4.78 18.17
N GLY A 98 18.10 -3.53 18.55
CA GLY A 98 18.13 -2.40 17.63
C GLY A 98 19.52 -2.17 17.02
N GLU A 99 20.58 -2.27 17.81
CA GLU A 99 21.96 -2.12 17.33
C GLU A 99 22.42 -3.30 16.46
N THR A 100 22.01 -4.52 16.82
CA THR A 100 22.34 -5.75 16.09
C THR A 100 21.68 -5.77 14.72
N ILE A 101 20.40 -5.42 14.62
CA ILE A 101 19.66 -5.31 13.35
C ILE A 101 20.35 -4.29 12.42
N ARG A 102 20.66 -3.09 12.93
CA ARG A 102 21.36 -2.05 12.15
C ARG A 102 22.72 -2.50 11.67
N SER A 103 23.48 -3.18 12.53
CA SER A 103 24.79 -3.71 12.19
C SER A 103 24.71 -4.81 11.14
N ALA A 104 23.70 -5.68 11.19
CA ALA A 104 23.46 -6.74 10.21
C ALA A 104 23.10 -6.15 8.84
N LEU A 105 22.17 -5.20 8.81
CA LEU A 105 21.80 -4.45 7.61
C LEU A 105 23.02 -3.77 6.96
N LYS A 106 23.88 -3.13 7.77
CA LYS A 106 25.16 -2.58 7.30
C LYS A 106 26.08 -3.62 6.67
N GLN A 107 26.20 -4.81 7.25
CA GLN A 107 26.98 -5.91 6.67
C GLN A 107 26.37 -6.43 5.36
N MET A 108 25.04 -6.38 5.22
CA MET A 108 24.33 -6.75 4.00
C MET A 108 24.34 -5.66 2.91
N GLY A 109 24.97 -4.51 3.18
CA GLY A 109 25.21 -3.46 2.19
C GLY A 109 24.26 -2.27 2.23
N THR A 110 23.38 -2.17 3.22
CA THR A 110 22.59 -0.95 3.43
C THR A 110 23.42 0.08 4.18
N HIS A 111 23.56 1.30 3.65
CA HIS A 111 24.45 2.31 4.22
C HIS A 111 23.76 3.61 4.63
N GLY A 112 22.43 3.71 4.48
CA GLY A 112 21.65 4.86 4.94
C GLY A 112 21.02 4.67 6.31
N ALA A 113 20.12 5.59 6.68
CA ALA A 113 19.38 5.54 7.94
C ALA A 113 18.53 4.27 8.05
N VAL A 114 18.42 3.71 9.26
CA VAL A 114 17.60 2.52 9.55
C VAL A 114 16.57 2.86 10.61
N TYR A 115 15.30 2.76 10.23
CA TYR A 115 14.16 2.89 11.12
C TYR A 115 13.59 1.51 11.42
N ILE A 116 13.25 1.26 12.68
CA ILE A 116 12.72 -0.03 13.12
C ILE A 116 11.33 0.24 13.69
N MET A 117 10.32 -0.34 13.05
CA MET A 117 8.93 -0.30 13.47
C MET A 117 8.52 -1.68 13.96
N ALA A 118 8.04 -1.75 15.19
CA ALA A 118 7.63 -2.99 15.82
C ALA A 118 6.12 -2.95 16.11
N TYR A 119 5.41 -3.94 15.57
CA TYR A 119 3.96 -4.07 15.58
C TYR A 119 3.57 -5.14 16.58
N GLY A 120 2.61 -4.86 17.45
CA GLY A 120 2.12 -5.87 18.38
C GLY A 120 1.02 -5.37 19.28
N GLU A 121 0.09 -6.27 19.61
CA GLU A 121 -1.01 -5.95 20.50
C GLU A 121 -0.54 -5.95 21.97
N ASN A 122 -0.99 -4.95 22.75
CA ASN A 122 -0.80 -4.89 24.20
C ASN A 122 0.65 -4.74 24.71
N LEU A 123 1.56 -4.21 23.89
CA LEU A 123 2.96 -3.97 24.27
C LEU A 123 3.24 -2.51 24.67
N SER A 124 2.20 -1.72 24.94
CA SER A 124 2.34 -0.31 25.37
C SER A 124 3.21 -0.13 26.62
N HIS A 125 3.24 -1.13 27.50
CA HIS A 125 4.10 -1.12 28.68
C HIS A 125 5.61 -1.18 28.36
N LEU A 126 5.98 -1.59 27.14
CA LEU A 126 7.37 -1.64 26.66
C LEU A 126 7.75 -0.46 25.77
N GLU A 127 6.84 0.48 25.49
CA GLU A 127 7.06 1.58 24.54
C GLU A 127 8.32 2.41 24.90
N ASP A 128 8.51 2.74 26.17
CA ASP A 128 9.68 3.50 26.63
C ASP A 128 11.00 2.75 26.42
N GLU A 129 10.99 1.42 26.62
CA GLU A 129 12.18 0.59 26.44
C GLU A 129 12.50 0.36 24.97
N LEU A 130 11.47 0.15 24.14
CA LEU A 130 11.58 0.08 22.69
C LEU A 130 12.14 1.39 22.14
N ASN A 131 11.62 2.54 22.58
CA ASN A 131 12.12 3.84 22.18
C ASN A 131 13.59 4.06 22.57
N LYS A 132 14.01 3.63 23.77
CA LYS A 132 15.43 3.66 24.21
C LYS A 132 16.34 2.75 23.37
N ALA A 133 15.78 1.71 22.75
CA ALA A 133 16.46 0.85 21.78
C ALA A 133 16.42 1.40 20.33
N GLY A 134 15.79 2.56 20.12
CA GLY A 134 15.55 3.13 18.81
C GLY A 134 14.57 2.31 17.98
N ILE A 135 13.61 1.66 18.64
CA ILE A 135 12.52 0.88 18.02
C ILE A 135 11.22 1.63 18.27
N VAL A 136 10.52 1.98 17.21
CA VAL A 136 9.22 2.66 17.29
C VAL A 136 8.15 1.60 17.45
N TYR A 137 7.40 1.68 18.56
CA TYR A 137 6.25 0.81 18.79
C TYR A 137 5.03 1.34 18.04
N ALA A 138 4.42 0.45 17.26
CA ALA A 138 3.14 0.63 16.61
C ALA A 138 2.14 -0.32 17.30
N PRO A 139 1.17 0.19 18.10
CA PRO A 139 0.18 -0.66 18.76
C PRO A 139 -0.81 -1.33 17.79
N GLU A 140 -0.69 -1.03 16.50
CA GLU A 140 -1.48 -1.60 15.43
C GLU A 140 -1.04 -3.05 15.10
N GLY A 141 -1.98 -3.83 14.59
CA GLY A 141 -1.78 -5.25 14.31
C GLY A 141 -1.07 -5.52 12.98
N HIS A 142 -1.02 -6.80 12.62
CA HIS A 142 -0.39 -7.27 11.38
C HIS A 142 -0.96 -6.59 10.12
N ARG A 143 -2.26 -6.30 10.11
CA ARG A 143 -2.96 -5.68 8.97
C ARG A 143 -2.40 -4.30 8.64
N GLU A 144 -2.18 -3.48 9.65
CA GLU A 144 -1.63 -2.13 9.50
C GLU A 144 -0.15 -2.16 9.11
N MET A 145 0.61 -3.15 9.59
CA MET A 145 2.00 -3.34 9.15
C MET A 145 2.09 -3.49 7.62
N VAL A 146 1.22 -4.31 7.00
CA VAL A 146 1.25 -4.51 5.54
C VAL A 146 0.99 -3.21 4.80
N LEU A 147 0.08 -2.37 5.31
CA LEU A 147 -0.24 -1.07 4.71
C LEU A 147 0.92 -0.09 4.85
N ASP A 148 1.55 -0.04 6.03
CA ASP A 148 2.71 0.81 6.28
C ASP A 148 3.90 0.40 5.39
N VAL A 149 4.09 -0.90 5.12
CA VAL A 149 5.08 -1.39 4.15
C VAL A 149 4.81 -0.81 2.75
N VAL A 150 3.58 -0.88 2.25
CA VAL A 150 3.24 -0.36 0.91
C VAL A 150 3.32 1.16 0.87
N ALA A 151 2.84 1.85 1.91
CA ALA A 151 2.86 3.31 2.00
C ALA A 151 4.31 3.84 2.02
N PHE A 152 5.20 3.20 2.78
CA PHE A 152 6.61 3.58 2.81
C PHE A 152 7.31 3.30 1.47
N ALA A 153 7.03 2.15 0.85
CA ALA A 153 7.54 1.82 -0.48
C ALA A 153 7.06 2.83 -1.54
N ASN A 154 5.87 3.41 -1.39
CA ASN A 154 5.35 4.42 -2.32
C ASN A 154 6.00 5.79 -2.13
N SER A 155 6.48 6.07 -0.92
CA SER A 155 7.06 7.38 -0.55
C SER A 155 8.57 7.42 -0.69
N THR A 156 9.25 6.26 -0.71
CA THR A 156 10.71 6.20 -0.75
C THR A 156 11.21 5.08 -1.65
N ASN A 157 12.42 5.27 -2.21
CA ASN A 157 13.17 4.20 -2.87
C ASN A 157 14.04 3.41 -1.87
N GLY A 158 13.55 3.31 -0.63
CA GLY A 158 14.22 2.64 0.46
C GLY A 158 14.20 1.13 0.35
N ASP A 159 15.07 0.49 1.13
CA ASP A 159 15.07 -0.95 1.30
C ASP A 159 14.13 -1.35 2.45
N LEU A 160 13.50 -2.50 2.35
CA LEU A 160 12.49 -2.98 3.29
C LEU A 160 12.98 -4.28 3.93
N MET A 161 12.93 -4.35 5.26
CA MET A 161 13.17 -5.57 6.00
C MET A 161 11.90 -5.99 6.73
N VAL A 162 11.55 -7.29 6.67
CA VAL A 162 10.36 -7.85 7.31
C VAL A 162 10.76 -8.98 8.25
N ILE A 163 10.29 -8.92 9.50
CA ILE A 163 10.59 -9.86 10.57
C ILE A 163 9.27 -10.34 11.20
N PRO A 164 8.94 -11.64 11.18
CA PRO A 164 9.57 -12.68 10.39
C PRO A 164 9.12 -12.62 8.92
N LYS A 165 9.74 -13.42 8.06
CA LYS A 165 9.31 -13.68 6.70
C LYS A 165 7.83 -14.14 6.73
N PRO A 166 6.93 -13.49 5.99
CA PRO A 166 5.52 -13.87 6.00
C PRO A 166 5.29 -15.21 5.28
N ASP A 167 4.19 -15.86 5.66
CA ASP A 167 3.72 -17.10 5.04
C ASP A 167 3.66 -16.96 3.50
N PRO A 168 4.21 -17.91 2.72
CA PRO A 168 4.26 -17.83 1.25
C PRO A 168 2.92 -17.68 0.53
N ASP A 169 1.83 -18.12 1.16
CA ASP A 169 0.46 -18.08 0.65
C ASP A 169 -0.33 -16.87 1.19
N SER A 170 0.26 -16.06 2.07
CA SER A 170 -0.38 -14.85 2.61
C SER A 170 -0.48 -13.70 1.60
N GLU A 171 -1.48 -12.83 1.81
CA GLU A 171 -1.60 -11.56 1.10
C GLU A 171 -0.36 -10.67 1.29
N PHE A 172 0.29 -10.73 2.46
CA PHE A 172 1.51 -9.95 2.68
C PHE A 172 2.66 -10.43 1.78
N HIS A 173 2.88 -11.73 1.68
CA HIS A 173 3.89 -12.28 0.77
C HIS A 173 3.59 -11.92 -0.68
N ARG A 174 2.32 -11.90 -1.09
CA ARG A 174 1.92 -11.39 -2.41
C ARG A 174 2.28 -9.93 -2.60
N VAL A 175 2.00 -9.06 -1.63
CA VAL A 175 2.37 -7.65 -1.67
C VAL A 175 3.88 -7.50 -1.84
N LEU A 176 4.68 -8.28 -1.11
CA LEU A 176 6.13 -8.28 -1.27
C LEU A 176 6.57 -8.70 -2.68
N LYS A 177 5.90 -9.67 -3.33
CA LYS A 177 6.14 -9.99 -4.76
C LYS A 177 5.87 -8.78 -5.66
N CYS A 178 4.77 -8.05 -5.41
CA CYS A 178 4.45 -6.83 -6.15
C CYS A 178 5.54 -5.76 -5.96
N LEU A 179 6.07 -5.58 -4.75
CA LEU A 179 7.15 -4.63 -4.47
C LEU A 179 8.50 -5.08 -5.08
N GLU A 180 8.82 -6.38 -5.05
CA GLU A 180 10.02 -6.92 -5.72
C GLU A 180 9.99 -6.64 -7.23
N SER A 181 8.81 -6.77 -7.86
CA SER A 181 8.60 -6.48 -9.28
C SER A 181 8.80 -4.99 -9.63
N ARG A 182 8.70 -4.11 -8.62
CA ARG A 182 8.94 -2.66 -8.70
C ARG A 182 10.34 -2.26 -8.25
N HIS A 183 11.22 -3.26 -8.05
CA HIS A 183 12.63 -3.10 -7.70
C HIS A 183 12.91 -2.58 -6.28
N HIS A 184 11.99 -2.73 -5.34
CA HIS A 184 12.30 -2.52 -3.92
C HIS A 184 13.30 -3.57 -3.42
N GLY A 185 14.28 -3.14 -2.62
CA GLY A 185 15.17 -4.07 -1.92
C GLY A 185 14.40 -4.74 -0.78
N LEU A 186 14.40 -6.07 -0.75
CA LEU A 186 13.65 -6.84 0.25
C LEU A 186 14.59 -7.76 1.04
N PHE A 187 14.51 -7.65 2.37
CA PHE A 187 15.22 -8.45 3.36
C PHE A 187 14.20 -9.18 4.24
N LEU A 188 14.13 -10.50 4.17
CA LEU A 188 13.16 -11.29 4.92
C LEU A 188 13.89 -12.19 5.90
N VAL A 189 13.59 -12.03 7.19
CA VAL A 189 14.17 -12.82 8.27
C VAL A 189 13.39 -14.12 8.40
N GLU A 190 13.99 -15.24 8.02
CA GLU A 190 13.40 -16.56 8.23
C GLU A 190 13.87 -17.11 9.58
N PRO A 191 12.99 -17.23 10.59
CA PRO A 191 13.36 -17.84 11.86
C PRO A 191 13.83 -19.29 11.65
N PRO A 192 14.73 -19.82 12.49
CA PRO A 192 15.12 -21.22 12.45
C PRO A 192 13.91 -22.15 12.75
N ASP A 193 13.83 -23.27 12.04
CA ASP A 193 12.70 -24.23 12.09
C ASP A 193 12.61 -25.04 13.41
N ASP A 194 13.60 -24.96 14.29
CA ASP A 194 13.76 -25.93 15.39
C ASP A 194 12.92 -25.59 16.64
N GLU A 195 11.87 -26.39 16.87
CA GLU A 195 11.04 -26.41 18.09
C GLU A 195 11.84 -26.68 19.40
N ASP A 196 13.06 -27.22 19.29
CA ASP A 196 13.95 -27.51 20.43
C ASP A 196 14.84 -26.33 20.85
N SER A 197 14.80 -25.21 20.11
CA SER A 197 15.54 -24.00 20.48
C SER A 197 14.76 -23.21 21.53
N ALA A 198 14.76 -23.67 22.77
CA ALA A 198 14.13 -22.97 23.90
C ALA A 198 14.58 -21.50 24.06
N HIS A 199 15.62 -21.03 23.34
CA HIS A 199 16.14 -19.66 23.41
C HIS A 199 16.80 -19.12 22.12
N GLY A 200 16.60 -19.69 20.93
CA GLY A 200 17.39 -19.31 19.74
C GLY A 200 16.70 -18.30 18.84
N LEU A 201 16.68 -17.00 19.19
CA LEU A 201 16.26 -16.02 18.19
C LEU A 201 17.35 -15.89 17.13
N CYS A 202 16.94 -15.77 15.88
CA CYS A 202 17.84 -15.26 14.85
C CYS A 202 18.47 -13.88 15.20
N LEU A 203 17.88 -13.13 16.14
CA LEU A 203 18.29 -11.77 16.49
C LEU A 203 19.38 -11.69 17.58
N ASP A 204 19.94 -12.82 18.03
CA ASP A 204 20.90 -12.86 19.14
C ASP A 204 22.30 -12.33 18.78
N SER A 205 22.63 -12.31 17.49
CA SER A 205 23.90 -11.76 17.02
C SER A 205 23.80 -11.23 15.59
N VAL A 206 24.73 -10.35 15.23
CA VAL A 206 24.79 -9.75 13.89
C VAL A 206 24.89 -10.83 12.81
N GLN A 207 25.72 -11.84 13.03
CA GLN A 207 25.93 -12.91 12.06
C GLN A 207 24.67 -13.78 11.92
N SER A 208 23.99 -14.07 13.03
CA SER A 208 22.73 -14.83 12.99
C SER A 208 21.69 -14.13 12.13
N ILE A 209 21.47 -12.82 12.31
CA ILE A 209 20.55 -12.04 11.46
C ILE A 209 20.94 -12.13 9.99
N VAL A 210 22.22 -11.95 9.67
CA VAL A 210 22.71 -12.06 8.29
C VAL A 210 22.45 -13.44 7.70
N ASP A 211 22.68 -14.50 8.47
CA ASP A 211 22.56 -15.89 8.00
C ASP A 211 21.11 -16.30 7.75
N CYS A 212 20.17 -15.81 8.56
CA CYS A 212 18.75 -16.11 8.39
C CYS A 212 17.99 -15.08 7.53
N THR A 213 18.67 -14.04 7.04
CA THR A 213 18.07 -13.03 6.15
C THR A 213 18.25 -13.41 4.69
N GLN A 214 17.15 -13.45 3.96
CA GLN A 214 17.11 -13.76 2.54
C GLN A 214 16.19 -12.81 1.78
N GLY A 215 16.40 -12.72 0.47
CA GLY A 215 15.42 -12.13 -0.43
C GLY A 215 14.19 -13.03 -0.58
N LEU A 216 13.14 -12.50 -1.21
CA LEU A 216 11.85 -13.17 -1.38
C LEU A 216 11.92 -14.57 -2.03
N ASN A 217 12.90 -14.76 -2.91
CA ASN A 217 13.14 -16.02 -3.63
C ASN A 217 14.08 -17.00 -2.90
N GLY A 218 14.39 -16.75 -1.62
CA GLY A 218 15.28 -17.57 -0.81
C GLY A 218 16.77 -17.43 -1.15
N ARG A 219 17.14 -16.38 -1.90
CA ARG A 219 18.53 -16.07 -2.28
C ARG A 219 19.05 -14.91 -1.44
N LYS A 220 20.35 -14.63 -1.49
CA LYS A 220 20.90 -13.41 -0.88
C LYS A 220 20.11 -12.16 -1.34
N PRO A 221 19.76 -11.24 -0.42
CA PRO A 221 19.09 -10.00 -0.76
C PRO A 221 19.87 -9.24 -1.84
N VAL A 222 19.16 -8.68 -2.82
CA VAL A 222 19.78 -7.90 -3.90
C VAL A 222 19.37 -6.45 -3.75
N ILE A 223 20.32 -5.60 -3.36
CA ILE A 223 20.14 -4.14 -3.37
C ILE A 223 20.27 -3.67 -4.82
N ARG A 224 19.12 -3.40 -5.47
CA ARG A 224 19.09 -2.97 -6.88
C ARG A 224 19.14 -1.46 -6.98
N ALA A 225 20.10 -0.92 -7.73
CA ALA A 225 20.02 0.44 -8.25
C ALA A 225 18.84 0.54 -9.22
N MET A 226 18.07 1.63 -9.14
CA MET A 226 16.91 1.85 -10.00
C MET A 226 17.37 1.94 -11.46
N ARG A 227 17.03 0.94 -12.28
CA ARG A 227 17.08 1.05 -13.74
C ARG A 227 15.65 1.15 -14.22
N ILE A 228 15.31 2.29 -14.82
CA ILE A 228 14.04 2.45 -15.53
C ILE A 228 14.12 1.56 -16.78
N ASP A 229 13.55 0.36 -16.71
CA ASP A 229 13.49 -0.54 -17.85
C ASP A 229 12.32 -0.15 -18.77
N TYR A 230 12.63 0.45 -19.91
CA TYR A 230 11.67 0.88 -20.93
C TYR A 230 11.19 -0.27 -21.84
N SER A 231 11.31 -1.54 -21.46
CA SER A 231 10.87 -2.63 -22.32
C SER A 231 9.98 -3.67 -21.62
N TYR A 232 9.17 -4.37 -22.41
CA TYR A 232 8.07 -5.29 -22.08
C TYR A 232 6.68 -4.65 -21.93
N THR A 233 6.03 -4.47 -23.08
CA THR A 233 4.57 -4.49 -23.22
C THR A 233 4.07 -5.91 -22.92
N LEU A 234 3.41 -6.11 -21.78
CA LEU A 234 2.45 -7.22 -21.69
C LEU A 234 1.33 -6.92 -22.69
N GLY A 235 0.88 -7.95 -23.42
CA GLY A 235 -0.30 -7.83 -24.27
C GLY A 235 -1.50 -7.40 -23.42
N ASP A 236 -2.35 -6.55 -23.99
CA ASP A 236 -3.56 -5.95 -23.40
C ASP A 236 -4.58 -7.01 -22.90
N ASP A 237 -4.36 -8.27 -23.29
CA ASP A 237 -5.25 -9.42 -23.05
C ASP A 237 -5.03 -10.10 -21.68
N PHE A 238 -4.00 -9.74 -20.91
CA PHE A 238 -3.75 -10.34 -19.60
C PHE A 238 -4.57 -9.65 -18.50
N MET A 239 -4.94 -10.43 -17.47
CA MET A 239 -5.51 -9.86 -16.26
C MET A 239 -4.46 -9.01 -15.53
N GLU A 240 -4.77 -7.74 -15.29
CA GLU A 240 -3.94 -6.85 -14.51
C GLU A 240 -4.23 -7.05 -13.01
N ASP A 241 -3.31 -7.72 -12.32
CA ASP A 241 -3.41 -8.12 -10.92
C ASP A 241 -2.31 -7.49 -10.03
N PHE A 242 -1.63 -6.45 -10.53
CA PHE A 242 -0.53 -5.73 -9.87
C PHE A 242 0.75 -6.55 -9.65
N SER A 243 0.82 -7.79 -10.15
CA SER A 243 2.02 -8.63 -10.10
C SER A 243 3.23 -8.00 -10.79
N LYS A 244 2.96 -7.05 -11.69
CA LYS A 244 3.96 -6.20 -12.34
C LYS A 244 3.56 -4.73 -12.17
N ARG A 245 4.51 -3.85 -12.45
CA ARG A 245 4.26 -2.41 -12.56
C ARG A 245 3.29 -2.13 -13.70
N ILE A 246 2.21 -1.41 -13.39
CA ILE A 246 1.28 -0.89 -14.39
C ILE A 246 1.95 0.29 -15.11
N ARG A 247 1.92 0.27 -16.45
CA ARG A 247 2.45 1.37 -17.26
C ARG A 247 1.30 2.23 -17.77
N PHE A 248 1.20 3.45 -17.26
CA PHE A 248 0.30 4.46 -17.79
C PHE A 248 1.02 5.35 -18.80
N VAL A 249 0.29 5.77 -19.83
CA VAL A 249 0.70 6.88 -20.68
C VAL A 249 0.43 8.19 -19.95
N LYS A 250 1.16 9.25 -20.28
CA LYS A 250 0.93 10.59 -19.74
C LYS A 250 -0.52 11.03 -19.99
N GLY A 251 -1.11 11.76 -19.05
CA GLY A 251 -2.51 12.18 -19.08
C GLY A 251 -3.28 11.80 -17.81
N ALA A 252 -4.52 12.30 -17.72
CA ALA A 252 -5.42 11.98 -16.62
C ALA A 252 -5.69 10.47 -16.56
N LYS A 253 -5.82 9.94 -15.35
CA LYS A 253 -6.03 8.51 -15.10
C LYS A 253 -6.99 8.28 -13.93
N ALA A 254 -7.77 7.21 -14.02
CA ALA A 254 -8.72 6.83 -12.99
C ALA A 254 -8.62 5.33 -12.69
N GLY A 255 -8.46 5.00 -11.42
CA GLY A 255 -8.58 3.65 -10.90
C GLY A 255 -9.91 3.49 -10.17
N VAL A 256 -10.77 2.61 -10.68
CA VAL A 256 -12.04 2.25 -10.04
C VAL A 256 -11.86 0.92 -9.33
N PHE A 257 -12.05 0.91 -8.02
CA PHE A 257 -11.94 -0.27 -7.16
C PHE A 257 -13.32 -0.64 -6.67
N TRP A 258 -13.82 -1.77 -7.13
CA TRP A 258 -15.21 -2.15 -6.99
C TRP A 258 -15.35 -3.40 -6.13
N ASP A 259 -15.97 -3.25 -4.96
CA ASP A 259 -16.36 -4.36 -4.09
C ASP A 259 -17.62 -5.04 -4.65
N ALA A 260 -17.45 -6.05 -5.49
CA ALA A 260 -18.58 -6.69 -6.16
C ALA A 260 -19.31 -7.70 -5.26
N GLU A 261 -18.80 -7.95 -4.04
CA GLU A 261 -19.55 -8.67 -3.01
C GLU A 261 -20.60 -7.77 -2.38
N ASP A 262 -20.22 -6.53 -2.02
CA ASP A 262 -21.14 -5.51 -1.50
C ASP A 262 -22.04 -4.93 -2.62
N PHE A 263 -21.49 -4.76 -3.84
CA PHE A 263 -22.14 -4.14 -5.00
C PHE A 263 -22.08 -5.06 -6.22
N PRO A 264 -22.93 -6.10 -6.29
CA PRO A 264 -22.91 -7.00 -7.42
C PRO A 264 -23.28 -6.32 -8.74
N PHE A 265 -22.67 -6.79 -9.81
CA PHE A 265 -23.03 -6.37 -11.17
C PHE A 265 -24.45 -6.81 -11.53
N PRO A 266 -25.18 -6.03 -12.36
CA PRO A 266 -26.46 -6.44 -12.89
C PRO A 266 -26.38 -7.77 -13.66
N ASP A 267 -27.42 -8.58 -13.53
CA ASP A 267 -27.49 -9.87 -14.23
C ASP A 267 -27.49 -9.67 -15.75
N GLY A 268 -26.72 -10.52 -16.45
CA GLY A 268 -26.67 -10.56 -17.91
C GLY A 268 -25.81 -9.49 -18.58
N TRP A 269 -25.18 -8.59 -17.81
CA TRP A 269 -24.27 -7.59 -18.36
C TRP A 269 -22.90 -8.19 -18.66
N SER A 270 -22.35 -7.87 -19.83
CA SER A 270 -20.96 -8.22 -20.14
C SER A 270 -19.99 -7.25 -19.45
N PRO A 271 -18.71 -7.64 -19.27
CA PRO A 271 -17.68 -6.73 -18.77
C PRO A 271 -17.56 -5.44 -19.61
N ASP A 272 -17.74 -5.54 -20.92
CA ASP A 272 -17.71 -4.38 -21.83
C ASP A 272 -18.92 -3.45 -21.62
N ASP A 273 -20.11 -3.99 -21.33
CA ASP A 273 -21.30 -3.20 -21.03
C ASP A 273 -21.13 -2.41 -19.72
N ILE A 274 -20.60 -3.08 -18.68
CA ILE A 274 -20.29 -2.46 -17.38
C ILE A 274 -19.28 -1.33 -17.57
N TYR A 275 -18.16 -1.61 -18.24
CA TYR A 275 -17.11 -0.63 -18.45
C TYR A 275 -17.60 0.57 -19.26
N LYS A 276 -18.37 0.34 -20.33
CA LYS A 276 -18.92 1.42 -21.16
C LYS A 276 -19.82 2.36 -20.35
N LYS A 277 -20.60 1.83 -19.40
CA LYS A 277 -21.43 2.66 -18.52
C LYS A 277 -20.60 3.51 -17.56
N ILE A 278 -19.54 2.95 -16.99
CA ILE A 278 -18.57 3.70 -16.17
C ILE A 278 -17.93 4.81 -17.01
N GLU A 279 -17.43 4.48 -18.20
CA GLU A 279 -16.80 5.46 -19.10
C GLU A 279 -17.74 6.62 -19.44
N LEU A 280 -19.01 6.33 -19.72
CA LEU A 280 -20.03 7.35 -19.99
C LEU A 280 -20.23 8.29 -18.80
N ALA A 281 -20.25 7.79 -17.57
CA ALA A 281 -20.36 8.62 -16.37
C ALA A 281 -19.14 9.55 -16.20
N PHE A 282 -17.93 9.01 -16.36
CA PHE A 282 -16.70 9.82 -16.29
C PHE A 282 -16.67 10.92 -17.35
N ARG A 283 -17.08 10.59 -18.59
CA ARG A 283 -17.13 11.56 -19.68
C ARG A 283 -18.17 12.65 -19.44
N ALA A 284 -19.32 12.30 -18.85
CA ALA A 284 -20.36 13.27 -18.50
C ALA A 284 -19.88 14.28 -17.46
N ASP A 285 -18.98 13.87 -16.57
CA ASP A 285 -18.36 14.75 -15.56
C ASP A 285 -17.07 15.44 -16.06
N GLY A 286 -16.79 15.38 -17.37
CA GLY A 286 -15.67 16.07 -18.00
C GLY A 286 -14.31 15.43 -17.75
N VAL A 287 -14.27 14.17 -17.29
CA VAL A 287 -13.02 13.44 -17.07
C VAL A 287 -12.61 12.71 -18.34
N GLU A 288 -11.60 13.26 -19.01
CA GLU A 288 -10.97 12.63 -20.18
C GLU A 288 -9.63 12.00 -19.76
N GLY A 289 -9.68 10.72 -19.36
CA GLY A 289 -8.50 9.99 -18.90
C GLY A 289 -8.59 8.48 -19.11
N LYS A 290 -7.48 7.77 -18.94
CA LYS A 290 -7.48 6.30 -18.99
C LYS A 290 -8.16 5.75 -17.74
N ILE A 291 -9.24 5.01 -17.93
CA ILE A 291 -10.00 4.37 -16.85
C ILE A 291 -9.61 2.90 -16.79
N SER A 292 -9.33 2.42 -15.58
CA SER A 292 -9.15 0.99 -15.31
C SER A 292 -10.00 0.60 -14.11
N VAL A 293 -10.66 -0.54 -14.20
CA VAL A 293 -11.64 -1.01 -13.21
C VAL A 293 -11.16 -2.36 -12.65
N TRP A 294 -11.03 -2.45 -11.34
CA TRP A 294 -10.74 -3.69 -10.62
C TRP A 294 -11.94 -4.08 -9.77
N ALA A 295 -12.60 -5.16 -10.18
CA ALA A 295 -13.74 -5.75 -9.52
C ALA A 295 -13.30 -6.89 -8.60
N TYR A 296 -13.45 -6.69 -7.30
CA TYR A 296 -13.16 -7.68 -6.26
C TYR A 296 -14.37 -8.55 -6.06
N VAL A 297 -14.26 -9.82 -6.45
CA VAL A 297 -15.37 -10.75 -6.52
C VAL A 297 -15.13 -11.99 -5.66
N GLY A 298 -16.19 -12.47 -5.02
CA GLY A 298 -16.22 -13.78 -4.36
C GLY A 298 -16.61 -14.94 -5.29
N ASP A 299 -16.88 -16.10 -4.70
CA ASP A 299 -17.15 -17.36 -5.41
C ASP A 299 -18.28 -17.29 -6.45
N ARG A 300 -19.25 -16.40 -6.24
CA ARG A 300 -20.38 -16.16 -7.16
C ARG A 300 -19.95 -15.77 -8.57
N TYR A 301 -18.73 -15.24 -8.74
CA TYR A 301 -18.13 -14.86 -10.03
C TYR A 301 -16.92 -15.75 -10.36
N GLY A 302 -16.82 -16.95 -9.77
CA GLY A 302 -15.64 -17.81 -9.83
C GLY A 302 -15.14 -18.16 -11.24
N ASP A 303 -16.02 -18.15 -12.24
CA ASP A 303 -15.63 -18.29 -13.65
C ASP A 303 -14.65 -17.21 -14.11
N PHE A 304 -14.82 -15.96 -13.65
CA PHE A 304 -13.90 -14.86 -13.96
C PHE A 304 -12.55 -15.03 -13.26
N LEU A 305 -12.55 -15.51 -12.01
CA LEU A 305 -11.34 -15.75 -11.22
C LEU A 305 -10.45 -16.87 -11.79
N ARG A 306 -11.05 -17.88 -12.44
CA ARG A 306 -10.30 -19.01 -13.02
C ARG A 306 -9.60 -18.67 -14.34
N ARG A 307 -9.92 -17.53 -14.96
CA ARG A 307 -9.36 -17.14 -16.26
C ARG A 307 -8.05 -16.37 -16.10
N LYS A 308 -7.00 -16.82 -16.79
CA LYS A 308 -5.71 -16.11 -16.86
C LYS A 308 -5.64 -15.03 -17.95
N LYS A 309 -6.56 -15.08 -18.92
CA LYS A 309 -6.66 -14.16 -20.04
C LYS A 309 -8.07 -13.59 -20.11
N LYS A 310 -8.17 -12.32 -20.45
CA LYS A 310 -9.43 -11.64 -20.72
C LYS A 310 -10.06 -12.21 -21.99
N THR A 311 -11.38 -12.16 -22.03
CA THR A 311 -12.18 -12.47 -23.23
C THR A 311 -13.01 -11.26 -23.67
N TRP A 312 -12.67 -10.08 -23.14
CA TRP A 312 -13.31 -8.80 -23.37
C TRP A 312 -12.21 -7.76 -23.60
N GLU A 313 -12.56 -6.69 -24.30
CA GLU A 313 -11.60 -5.67 -24.71
C GLU A 313 -11.35 -4.66 -23.58
N SER A 314 -12.42 -4.30 -22.86
CA SER A 314 -12.41 -3.22 -21.88
C SER A 314 -11.42 -3.42 -20.73
N SER A 315 -10.94 -2.32 -20.14
CA SER A 315 -10.00 -2.30 -19.01
C SER A 315 -10.69 -2.58 -17.67
N ILE A 316 -11.48 -3.64 -17.61
CA ILE A 316 -12.08 -4.18 -16.38
C ILE A 316 -11.44 -5.53 -16.05
N TYR A 317 -11.08 -5.72 -14.79
CA TYR A 317 -10.34 -6.87 -14.30
C TYR A 317 -11.06 -7.45 -13.08
N PHE A 318 -11.18 -8.77 -13.01
CA PHE A 318 -11.84 -9.44 -11.89
C PHE A 318 -10.80 -10.12 -11.02
N LEU A 319 -10.75 -9.75 -9.75
CA LEU A 319 -9.78 -10.19 -8.76
C LEU A 319 -10.49 -10.83 -7.56
N PRO A 320 -9.86 -11.75 -6.82
CA PRO A 320 -10.48 -12.35 -5.66
C PRO A 320 -10.71 -11.30 -4.56
N ALA A 321 -11.92 -11.27 -4.01
CA ALA A 321 -12.21 -10.51 -2.81
C ALA A 321 -11.64 -11.26 -1.59
N THR A 322 -10.51 -10.79 -1.07
CA THR A 322 -10.01 -11.16 0.26
C THR A 322 -10.00 -9.92 1.14
N SER A 323 -9.96 -10.11 2.47
CA SER A 323 -10.20 -9.04 3.47
C SER A 323 -9.52 -7.71 3.16
N ASP A 324 -8.26 -7.75 2.68
CA ASP A 324 -7.42 -6.56 2.52
C ASP A 324 -6.89 -6.35 1.10
N ARG A 325 -7.19 -7.28 0.18
CA ARG A 325 -6.63 -7.28 -1.18
C ARG A 325 -6.86 -5.96 -1.89
N MET A 326 -8.09 -5.45 -1.83
CA MET A 326 -8.48 -4.19 -2.48
C MET A 326 -7.66 -3.01 -1.97
N LEU A 327 -7.45 -2.92 -0.65
CA LEU A 327 -6.74 -1.81 -0.04
C LEU A 327 -5.25 -1.79 -0.42
N HIS A 328 -4.62 -2.97 -0.45
CA HIS A 328 -3.25 -3.11 -0.93
C HIS A 328 -3.12 -2.70 -2.40
N ASP A 329 -4.06 -3.15 -3.23
CA ASP A 329 -4.06 -2.87 -4.66
C ASP A 329 -4.31 -1.39 -4.97
N ILE A 330 -5.15 -0.69 -4.20
CA ILE A 330 -5.31 0.78 -4.28
C ILE A 330 -3.94 1.47 -4.09
N ASN A 331 -3.18 1.06 -3.08
CA ASN A 331 -1.87 1.66 -2.79
C ASN A 331 -0.80 1.27 -3.83
N LEU A 332 -0.84 0.05 -4.38
CA LEU A 332 0.01 -0.37 -5.50
C LEU A 332 -0.33 0.39 -6.78
N TRP A 333 -1.62 0.63 -7.05
CA TRP A 333 -2.06 1.45 -8.17
C TRP A 333 -1.54 2.87 -8.05
N ALA A 334 -1.66 3.47 -6.86
CA ALA A 334 -1.13 4.81 -6.60
C ALA A 334 0.39 4.87 -6.80
N MET A 335 1.13 3.85 -6.38
CA MET A 335 2.57 3.76 -6.63
C MET A 335 2.92 3.77 -8.13
N ASP A 336 2.08 3.14 -8.97
CA ASP A 336 2.30 3.11 -10.41
C ASP A 336 1.72 4.31 -11.16
N SER A 337 0.80 5.04 -10.51
CA SER A 337 -0.05 6.08 -11.10
C SER A 337 0.15 7.44 -10.44
N HIS A 338 1.41 7.82 -10.21
CA HIS A 338 1.77 9.10 -9.58
C HIS A 338 1.01 10.29 -10.17
N VAL A 339 0.59 11.22 -9.30
CA VAL A 339 -0.01 12.49 -9.72
C VAL A 339 1.06 13.34 -10.40
N ASP A 340 0.92 13.58 -11.70
CA ASP A 340 1.90 14.30 -12.52
C ASP A 340 1.29 15.62 -12.97
N TYR A 341 1.46 16.72 -12.22
CA TYR A 341 0.82 17.99 -12.57
C TYR A 341 1.12 18.41 -14.04
N PRO A 342 0.10 18.75 -14.85
CA PRO A 342 -1.30 19.01 -14.49
C PRO A 342 -2.24 17.80 -14.55
N ASP A 343 -1.75 16.60 -14.83
CA ASP A 343 -2.52 15.38 -15.05
C ASP A 343 -3.05 14.79 -13.71
N PRO A 344 -4.37 14.82 -13.47
CA PRO A 344 -4.95 14.30 -12.24
C PRO A 344 -4.96 12.77 -12.20
N ALA A 345 -4.92 12.21 -10.99
CA ALA A 345 -5.14 10.79 -10.73
C ALA A 345 -6.36 10.62 -9.80
N TYR A 346 -7.38 9.90 -10.28
CA TYR A 346 -8.62 9.68 -9.56
C TYR A 346 -8.65 8.27 -8.96
N VAL A 347 -8.98 8.19 -7.68
CA VAL A 347 -9.22 6.92 -6.97
C VAL A 347 -10.70 6.86 -6.63
N ILE A 348 -11.43 5.97 -7.30
CA ILE A 348 -12.87 5.78 -7.08
C ILE A 348 -13.06 4.45 -6.40
N LEU A 349 -13.70 4.46 -5.24
CA LEU A 349 -13.96 3.28 -4.44
C LEU A 349 -15.45 3.02 -4.36
N VAL A 350 -15.90 1.87 -4.82
CA VAL A 350 -17.30 1.39 -4.71
C VAL A 350 -17.31 0.30 -3.64
N SER A 351 -17.56 0.66 -2.39
CA SER A 351 -17.51 -0.27 -1.26
C SER A 351 -18.30 0.25 -0.04
N GLY A 352 -18.97 -0.66 0.69
CA GLY A 352 -19.72 -0.37 1.90
C GLY A 352 -18.86 -0.54 3.15
N LYS A 353 -17.65 -1.08 3.00
CA LYS A 353 -16.71 -1.41 4.09
C LYS A 353 -15.98 -0.18 4.64
N VAL A 354 -15.86 0.89 3.85
CA VAL A 354 -14.97 2.04 4.12
C VAL A 354 -15.37 2.85 5.36
N GLY A 355 -16.66 3.11 5.56
CA GLY A 355 -17.12 4.00 6.64
C GLY A 355 -16.89 3.46 8.06
N ARG A 356 -16.45 2.21 8.22
CA ARG A 356 -16.21 1.56 9.53
C ARG A 356 -14.81 0.95 9.66
N ASP A 357 -13.98 1.09 8.65
CA ASP A 357 -12.67 0.44 8.59
C ASP A 357 -11.54 1.47 8.66
N ARG A 358 -10.87 1.50 9.81
CA ARG A 358 -9.77 2.43 10.11
C ARG A 358 -8.63 2.33 9.08
N ALA A 359 -8.35 1.13 8.57
CA ALA A 359 -7.28 0.89 7.62
C ALA A 359 -7.58 1.55 6.26
N PHE A 360 -8.83 1.46 5.81
CA PHE A 360 -9.30 2.15 4.60
C PHE A 360 -9.27 3.66 4.79
N THR A 361 -9.84 4.18 5.89
CA THR A 361 -9.86 5.62 6.16
C THR A 361 -8.45 6.23 6.14
N ARG A 362 -7.51 5.61 6.86
CA ARG A 362 -6.11 6.06 6.93
C ARG A 362 -5.44 6.05 5.55
N SER A 363 -5.62 4.97 4.78
CA SER A 363 -5.01 4.86 3.44
C SER A 363 -5.57 5.90 2.47
N LEU A 364 -6.88 6.15 2.48
CA LEU A 364 -7.52 7.12 1.60
C LEU A 364 -7.13 8.55 1.95
N GLN A 365 -7.02 8.88 3.24
CA GLN A 365 -6.50 10.18 3.69
C GLN A 365 -5.05 10.40 3.24
N ALA A 366 -4.20 9.36 3.32
CA ALA A 366 -2.82 9.44 2.84
C ALA A 366 -2.72 9.62 1.31
N LEU A 367 -3.71 9.16 0.55
CA LEU A 367 -3.80 9.43 -0.89
C LEU A 367 -4.26 10.86 -1.17
N ASP A 368 -5.23 11.36 -0.44
CA ASP A 368 -5.71 12.75 -0.56
C ASP A 368 -4.57 13.77 -0.30
N ILE A 369 -3.77 13.56 0.76
CA ILE A 369 -2.58 14.37 1.06
C ILE A 369 -1.56 14.36 -0.09
N ARG A 370 -1.50 13.26 -0.85
CA ARG A 370 -0.63 13.12 -2.03
C ARG A 370 -1.26 13.64 -3.32
N ASN A 371 -2.35 14.40 -3.21
CA ASN A 371 -3.11 15.04 -4.30
C ASN A 371 -3.85 14.05 -5.22
N TYR A 372 -4.13 12.83 -4.75
CA TYR A 372 -5.08 11.98 -5.44
C TYR A 372 -6.49 12.49 -5.20
N SER A 373 -7.30 12.56 -6.25
CA SER A 373 -8.72 12.86 -6.11
C SER A 373 -9.47 11.60 -5.71
N VAL A 374 -9.76 11.46 -4.42
CA VAL A 374 -10.45 10.29 -3.85
C VAL A 374 -11.96 10.50 -3.87
N SER A 375 -12.72 9.49 -4.28
CA SER A 375 -14.18 9.48 -4.25
C SER A 375 -14.70 8.14 -3.78
N LEU A 376 -15.68 8.17 -2.87
CA LEU A 376 -16.29 6.99 -2.28
C LEU A 376 -17.76 6.88 -2.69
N ILE A 377 -18.16 5.70 -3.13
CA ILE A 377 -19.53 5.32 -3.49
C ILE A 377 -19.99 4.25 -2.49
N THR A 378 -20.98 4.59 -1.66
CA THR A 378 -21.55 3.73 -0.59
C THR A 378 -23.06 3.55 -0.78
N PRO A 379 -23.69 2.53 -0.17
CA PRO A 379 -25.13 2.32 -0.34
C PRO A 379 -25.94 3.35 0.44
N PRO A 380 -27.20 3.61 0.04
CA PRO A 380 -28.19 4.31 0.86
C PRO A 380 -28.27 3.73 2.27
N LYS A 381 -28.29 4.58 3.31
CA LYS A 381 -28.81 4.16 4.61
C LYS A 381 -30.29 3.86 4.44
N ILE A 382 -30.68 2.58 4.42
CA ILE A 382 -32.10 2.20 4.46
C ILE A 382 -32.64 2.71 5.80
N ALA A 383 -33.43 3.79 5.76
CA ALA A 383 -34.20 4.22 6.91
C ALA A 383 -35.17 3.08 7.28
N VAL A 384 -34.90 2.41 8.39
CA VAL A 384 -35.83 1.43 8.96
C VAL A 384 -37.09 2.21 9.32
N GLN A 385 -38.11 2.15 8.46
CA GLN A 385 -39.45 2.59 8.81
C GLN A 385 -39.92 1.68 9.93
N SER A 386 -39.95 2.23 11.14
CA SER A 386 -40.55 1.62 12.31
C SER A 386 -42.01 1.38 11.99
N SER A 387 -42.44 0.12 12.00
CA SER A 387 -43.86 -0.26 11.92
C SER A 387 -44.50 -0.20 13.30
#